data_AF-E6SHK7-F1
#
_entry.id   AF-E6SHK7-F1
#
_cell.length_a   1.000
_cell.length_b   1.000
_cell.length_c   1.000
_cell.angle_alpha   90.00
_cell.angle_beta   90.00
_cell.angle_gamma   90.00
#
_symmetry.space_group_name_H-M   'P 1'
#
loop_
_entity.id
_entity.type
_entity.pdbx_description
1 polymer ?
#
loop_
_entity_poly.entity_id
_entity_poly.type
_entity_poly.pdbx_seq_one_letter_code
_entity_poly.pdbx_strand_id
1 'polypeptide(L)'
;MPVARRRWGYTGVWAAVFLVLAAMLAGCVRLPEWWFLPPGEKRDQLRREEQQRRATVPADKAKAAQGGAVRPASPQHPVGIINDGEYPDSTVIIQNRWQGPVGDGPMVVYAGTYRDRPEKGIVIVHWRDQDWGMLWGRTIEAPGQPGSLRIVAEKDRVLTLKAASGQEFKFDMATATFAGE
;
A
#
# COMPACT_ATOMS: atom_id res chain seq x y z
N MET A 1 15.04 -17.20 -43.97
CA MET A 1 15.30 -18.41 -43.17
C MET A 1 14.34 -18.42 -41.98
N PRO A 2 13.56 -19.48 -41.75
CA PRO A 2 12.42 -19.45 -40.83
C PRO A 2 12.66 -20.23 -39.51
N VAL A 3 11.87 -19.85 -38.50
CA VAL A 3 11.42 -20.58 -37.28
C VAL A 3 12.44 -20.98 -36.19
N ALA A 4 12.21 -20.45 -34.97
CA ALA A 4 12.26 -21.27 -33.75
C ALA A 4 11.33 -20.67 -32.66
N ARG A 5 10.08 -21.16 -32.62
CA ARG A 5 9.15 -21.00 -31.48
C ARG A 5 9.57 -21.96 -30.37
N ARG A 6 9.73 -21.49 -29.12
CA ARG A 6 9.85 -22.37 -27.94
C ARG A 6 8.49 -22.61 -27.29
N ARG A 7 8.19 -23.90 -27.07
CA ARG A 7 7.04 -24.46 -26.37
C ARG A 7 7.38 -24.71 -24.88
N TRP A 8 6.47 -24.28 -24.01
CA TRP A 8 5.82 -24.96 -22.87
C TRP A 8 6.63 -25.77 -21.83
N GLY A 9 6.27 -25.55 -20.56
CA GLY A 9 6.49 -26.44 -19.43
C GLY A 9 5.57 -26.09 -18.24
N TYR A 10 4.29 -26.44 -18.34
CA TYR A 10 3.33 -26.44 -17.22
C TYR A 10 3.33 -27.84 -16.60
N THR A 11 4.06 -28.04 -15.51
CA THR A 11 4.05 -29.29 -14.72
C THR A 11 4.25 -28.92 -13.25
N GLY A 12 3.16 -28.83 -12.48
CA GLY A 12 3.29 -28.51 -11.04
C GLY A 12 2.00 -28.43 -10.24
N VAL A 13 0.86 -28.86 -10.79
CA VAL A 13 -0.38 -29.09 -10.04
C VAL A 13 -0.65 -30.58 -10.19
N TRP A 14 -0.72 -31.35 -9.10
CA TRP A 14 -1.29 -32.72 -8.96
C TRP A 14 -0.64 -33.64 -7.90
N ALA A 15 0.11 -33.14 -6.91
CA ALA A 15 0.74 -34.02 -5.90
C ALA A 15 0.50 -33.64 -4.43
N ALA A 16 -0.73 -33.25 -4.05
CA ALA A 16 -1.06 -32.95 -2.65
C ALA A 16 -2.45 -33.46 -2.22
N VAL A 17 -2.92 -34.60 -2.76
CA VAL A 17 -4.25 -35.15 -2.43
C VAL A 17 -4.21 -36.54 -1.74
N PHE A 18 -3.04 -37.18 -1.54
CA PHE A 18 -3.02 -38.61 -1.18
C PHE A 18 -2.38 -39.01 0.17
N LEU A 19 -2.32 -38.14 1.19
CA LEU A 19 -1.64 -38.46 2.46
C LEU A 19 -2.43 -38.10 3.73
N VAL A 20 -3.71 -38.46 3.80
CA VAL A 20 -4.50 -38.39 5.07
C VAL A 20 -5.11 -39.76 5.46
N LEU A 21 -5.00 -40.80 4.64
CA LEU A 21 -5.75 -42.05 4.82
C LEU A 21 -5.00 -43.20 5.52
N ALA A 22 -3.78 -43.00 6.00
CA ALA A 22 -2.95 -44.10 6.53
C ALA A 22 -2.80 -44.16 8.08
N ALA A 23 -3.43 -43.26 8.84
CA ALA A 23 -3.24 -43.16 10.30
C ALA A 23 -4.34 -43.81 11.16
N MET A 24 -5.26 -44.60 10.59
CA MET A 24 -6.41 -45.17 11.33
C MET A 24 -6.27 -46.63 11.80
N LEU A 25 -5.18 -47.35 11.51
CA LEU A 25 -5.13 -48.81 11.74
C LEU A 25 -4.11 -49.30 12.78
N ALA A 26 -3.53 -48.43 13.61
CA ALA A 26 -2.71 -48.84 14.76
C ALA A 26 -3.34 -48.32 16.06
N GLY A 27 -4.05 -49.22 16.75
CA GLY A 27 -4.87 -48.90 17.91
C GLY A 27 -4.10 -48.29 19.08
N CYS A 28 -4.58 -47.13 19.52
CA CYS A 28 -4.67 -46.65 20.91
C CYS A 28 -5.41 -45.31 20.92
N VAL A 29 -6.72 -45.32 20.67
CA VAL A 29 -7.57 -44.17 20.96
C VAL A 29 -8.49 -44.57 22.11
N ARG A 30 -8.09 -44.18 23.32
CA ARG A 30 -8.98 -44.11 24.47
C ARG A 30 -10.09 -43.13 24.09
N LEU A 31 -11.28 -43.67 23.78
CA LEU A 31 -12.44 -42.84 23.46
C LEU A 31 -12.72 -41.92 24.64
N PRO A 32 -12.87 -40.60 24.43
CA PRO A 32 -13.07 -39.70 25.55
C PRO A 32 -14.52 -39.83 26.06
N GLU A 33 -14.68 -39.74 27.37
CA GLU A 33 -15.83 -40.15 28.18
C GLU A 33 -17.17 -39.43 27.88
N TRP A 34 -17.23 -38.57 26.88
CA TRP A 34 -18.39 -37.73 26.54
C TRP A 34 -19.51 -38.45 25.76
N TRP A 35 -19.38 -39.76 25.50
CA TRP A 35 -20.42 -40.53 24.79
C TRP A 35 -21.55 -41.08 25.68
N PHE A 36 -21.40 -41.05 27.02
CA PHE A 36 -22.35 -41.65 27.97
C PHE A 36 -23.03 -40.68 28.94
N LEU A 37 -23.22 -39.40 28.59
CA LEU A 37 -24.03 -38.54 29.45
C LEU A 37 -25.53 -38.92 29.38
N PRO A 38 -26.17 -39.30 30.51
CA PRO A 38 -27.59 -39.64 30.53
C PRO A 38 -28.46 -38.42 30.15
N PRO A 39 -29.59 -38.61 29.43
CA PRO A 39 -30.34 -37.55 28.74
C PRO A 39 -30.97 -36.46 29.63
N GLY A 40 -30.87 -36.55 30.97
CA GLY A 40 -31.34 -35.52 31.90
C GLY A 40 -30.34 -34.38 32.12
N GLU A 41 -29.04 -34.67 32.17
CA GLU A 41 -28.02 -33.74 32.68
C GLU A 41 -27.73 -32.58 31.71
N LYS A 42 -27.85 -32.84 30.40
CA LYS A 42 -27.78 -31.81 29.34
C LYS A 42 -28.90 -30.77 29.47
N ARG A 43 -30.09 -31.15 29.94
CA ARG A 43 -31.22 -30.22 30.08
C ARG A 43 -31.00 -29.25 31.22
N ASP A 44 -30.33 -29.68 32.29
CA ASP A 44 -30.05 -28.82 33.44
C ASP A 44 -28.87 -27.89 33.21
N GLN A 45 -27.92 -28.27 32.36
CA GLN A 45 -26.86 -27.36 31.89
C GLN A 45 -27.43 -26.25 31.01
N LEU A 46 -28.27 -26.58 30.02
CA LEU A 46 -28.93 -25.59 29.17
C LEU A 46 -29.80 -24.62 29.97
N ARG A 47 -30.55 -25.12 30.97
CA ARG A 47 -31.38 -24.27 31.83
C ARG A 47 -30.54 -23.32 32.70
N ARG A 48 -29.37 -23.75 33.15
CA ARG A 48 -28.40 -22.92 33.89
C ARG A 48 -27.74 -21.87 33.00
N GLU A 49 -27.31 -22.24 31.79
CA GLU A 49 -26.78 -21.27 30.82
C GLU A 49 -27.82 -20.23 30.41
N GLU A 50 -29.08 -20.65 30.19
CA GLU A 50 -30.14 -19.72 29.82
C GLU A 50 -30.50 -18.78 30.98
N GLN A 51 -30.50 -19.27 32.22
CA GLN A 51 -30.62 -18.42 33.41
C GLN A 51 -29.45 -17.44 33.53
N GLN A 52 -28.21 -17.88 33.27
CA GLN A 52 -27.04 -16.99 33.27
C GLN A 52 -27.13 -15.93 32.17
N ARG A 53 -27.53 -16.29 30.96
CA ARG A 53 -27.74 -15.35 29.84
C ARG A 53 -28.83 -14.33 30.15
N ARG A 54 -29.91 -14.77 30.81
CA ARG A 54 -31.00 -13.87 31.26
C ARG A 54 -30.60 -13.01 32.46
N ALA A 55 -29.67 -13.46 33.30
CA ALA A 55 -29.17 -12.72 34.46
C ALA A 55 -28.08 -11.69 34.11
N THR A 56 -27.36 -11.85 33.01
CA THR A 56 -26.54 -10.78 32.44
C THR A 56 -27.43 -9.72 31.80
N VAL A 57 -27.78 -8.71 32.59
CA VAL A 57 -28.31 -7.43 32.09
C VAL A 57 -27.38 -6.95 30.97
N PRO A 58 -27.89 -6.68 29.75
CA PRO A 58 -27.04 -6.19 28.67
C PRO A 58 -26.33 -4.92 29.16
N ALA A 59 -25.00 -4.91 29.04
CA ALA A 59 -24.20 -3.75 29.40
C ALA A 59 -24.81 -2.51 28.74
N ASP A 60 -25.11 -1.52 29.57
CA ASP A 60 -25.82 -0.30 29.19
C ASP A 60 -25.00 0.45 28.12
N LYS A 61 -25.35 0.24 26.84
CA LYS A 61 -24.65 0.82 25.68
C LYS A 61 -24.68 2.36 25.69
N ALA A 62 -25.46 2.97 26.60
CA ALA A 62 -25.61 4.39 26.76
C ALA A 62 -24.41 5.10 27.43
N LYS A 63 -23.55 4.40 28.18
CA LYS A 63 -22.39 5.05 28.85
C LYS A 63 -21.10 5.13 28.03
N ALA A 64 -21.03 4.49 26.86
CA ALA A 64 -19.85 4.58 25.98
C ALA A 64 -19.89 5.80 25.02
N ALA A 65 -21.00 6.52 24.95
CA ALA A 65 -21.19 7.62 23.97
C ALA A 65 -20.73 9.00 24.47
N GLN A 66 -20.20 9.13 25.70
CA GLN A 66 -19.77 10.42 26.27
C GLN A 66 -18.28 10.48 26.63
N GLY A 67 -17.47 9.56 26.12
CA GLY A 67 -16.04 9.84 25.94
C GLY A 67 -15.91 10.53 24.59
N GLY A 68 -15.70 11.84 24.56
CA GLY A 68 -15.35 12.53 23.32
C GLY A 68 -14.19 11.76 22.68
N ALA A 69 -14.47 11.04 21.60
CA ALA A 69 -13.44 10.32 20.87
C ALA A 69 -12.49 11.40 20.37
N VAL A 70 -11.36 11.57 21.06
CA VAL A 70 -10.23 12.34 20.56
C VAL A 70 -9.82 11.61 19.31
N ARG A 71 -10.35 12.07 18.18
CA ARG A 71 -10.02 11.53 16.87
C ARG A 71 -8.51 11.68 16.77
N PRO A 72 -7.73 10.58 16.67
CA PRO A 72 -6.29 10.69 16.63
C PRO A 72 -5.95 11.65 15.48
N ALA A 73 -5.15 12.67 15.77
CA ALA A 73 -4.73 13.62 14.76
C ALA A 73 -4.12 12.82 13.61
N SER A 74 -4.65 12.99 12.39
CA SER A 74 -4.09 12.34 11.21
C SER A 74 -2.60 12.66 11.13
N PRO A 75 -1.74 11.68 10.79
CA PRO A 75 -0.32 11.92 10.65
C PRO A 75 -0.10 13.14 9.76
N GLN A 76 0.58 14.16 10.28
CA GLN A 76 0.90 15.33 9.48
C GLN A 76 1.94 14.92 8.45
N HIS A 77 1.55 14.90 7.18
CA HIS A 77 2.48 14.66 6.09
C HIS A 77 3.40 15.89 5.95
N PRO A 78 4.73 15.71 5.87
CA PRO A 78 5.64 16.83 5.68
C PRO A 78 5.30 17.56 4.38
N VAL A 79 5.47 18.88 4.34
CA VAL A 79 5.26 19.69 3.14
C VAL A 79 6.59 20.31 2.70
N GLY A 80 6.83 20.35 1.40
CA GLY A 80 8.02 20.91 0.80
C GLY A 80 8.94 19.85 0.19
N ILE A 81 10.20 20.23 0.00
CA ILE A 81 11.24 19.38 -0.59
C ILE A 81 11.75 18.40 0.48
N ILE A 82 11.65 17.12 0.18
CA ILE A 82 12.13 16.01 1.00
C ILE A 82 13.31 15.39 0.29
N ASN A 83 14.49 15.40 0.93
CA ASN A 83 15.73 14.94 0.34
C ASN A 83 15.79 13.44 0.05
N ASP A 84 14.87 12.67 0.62
CA ASP A 84 14.71 11.25 0.37
C ASP A 84 13.92 10.99 -0.93
N GLY A 85 14.45 10.08 -1.74
CA GLY A 85 13.92 9.68 -3.03
C GLY A 85 13.32 8.27 -3.03
N GLU A 86 13.01 7.67 -1.88
CA GLU A 86 12.43 6.32 -1.90
C GLU A 86 11.19 6.25 -2.80
N TYR A 87 11.22 5.31 -3.75
CA TYR A 87 10.16 5.07 -4.71
C TYR A 87 10.01 3.55 -4.92
N PRO A 88 8.79 2.99 -4.92
CA PRO A 88 8.58 1.54 -4.91
C PRO A 88 8.98 0.86 -6.23
N ASP A 89 9.15 1.62 -7.31
CA ASP A 89 9.53 1.10 -8.62
C ASP A 89 11.04 1.06 -8.80
N SER A 90 11.56 -0.15 -9.03
CA SER A 90 12.99 -0.39 -9.29
C SER A 90 13.48 0.03 -10.69
N THR A 91 12.59 0.40 -11.62
CA THR A 91 12.97 0.85 -12.97
C THR A 91 13.50 2.28 -12.99
N VAL A 92 13.37 3.02 -11.88
CA VAL A 92 13.80 4.41 -11.74
C VAL A 92 14.81 4.58 -10.61
N ILE A 93 15.54 5.70 -10.67
CA ILE A 93 16.42 6.17 -9.60
C ILE A 93 15.98 7.59 -9.27
N ILE A 94 15.39 7.77 -8.10
CA ILE A 94 14.85 9.05 -7.65
C ILE A 94 15.85 9.71 -6.69
N GLN A 95 16.08 11.01 -6.88
CA GLN A 95 17.05 11.79 -6.11
C GLN A 95 16.42 12.46 -4.90
N ASN A 96 15.18 12.92 -5.05
CA ASN A 96 14.37 13.54 -4.01
C ASN A 96 12.92 13.67 -4.46
N ARG A 97 12.07 14.17 -3.57
CA ARG A 97 10.69 14.50 -3.87
C ARG A 97 10.29 15.86 -3.31
N TRP A 98 9.24 16.41 -3.85
CA TRP A 98 8.46 17.49 -3.26
C TRP A 98 7.05 16.96 -2.98
N GLN A 99 6.42 17.42 -1.91
CA GLN A 99 5.01 17.16 -1.68
C GLN A 99 4.33 18.36 -1.03
N GLY A 100 3.09 18.62 -1.38
CA GLY A 100 2.34 19.75 -0.86
C GLY A 100 0.99 19.95 -1.54
N PRO A 101 0.22 20.94 -1.09
CA PRO A 101 -1.06 21.27 -1.69
C PRO A 101 -0.88 21.94 -3.06
N VAL A 102 -1.62 21.47 -4.07
CA VAL A 102 -1.72 22.10 -5.41
C VAL A 102 -3.18 22.08 -5.85
N GLY A 103 -3.81 23.25 -5.95
CA GLY A 103 -5.25 23.34 -6.23
C GLY A 103 -6.06 22.79 -5.05
N ASP A 104 -6.98 21.86 -5.34
CA ASP A 104 -7.92 21.30 -4.36
C ASP A 104 -7.42 20.03 -3.65
N GLY A 105 -6.20 19.56 -3.96
CA GLY A 105 -5.66 18.32 -3.40
C GLY A 105 -4.14 18.31 -3.20
N PRO A 106 -3.60 17.32 -2.48
CA PRO A 106 -2.16 17.13 -2.36
C PRO A 106 -1.58 16.57 -3.65
N MET A 107 -0.34 16.97 -3.92
CA MET A 107 0.47 16.45 -5.01
C MET A 107 1.83 16.01 -4.46
N VAL A 108 2.38 14.93 -5.01
CA VAL A 108 3.76 14.50 -4.79
C VAL A 108 4.48 14.49 -6.13
N VAL A 109 5.65 15.12 -6.18
CA VAL A 109 6.50 15.21 -7.36
C VAL A 109 7.85 14.58 -7.05
N TYR A 110 8.20 13.51 -7.74
CA TYR A 110 9.50 12.86 -7.63
C TYR A 110 10.39 13.27 -8.79
N ALA A 111 11.67 13.50 -8.54
CA ALA A 111 12.65 13.83 -9.58
C ALA A 111 13.79 12.80 -9.61
N GLY A 112 14.19 12.41 -10.82
CA GLY A 112 15.21 11.38 -10.97
C GLY A 112 15.57 11.08 -12.42
N THR A 113 15.86 9.82 -12.68
CA THR A 113 16.13 9.25 -14.01
C THR A 113 15.63 7.81 -14.10
N TYR A 114 15.58 7.26 -15.32
CA TYR A 114 15.41 5.82 -15.50
C TYR A 114 16.71 5.08 -15.16
N ARG A 115 16.59 3.87 -14.61
CA ARG A 115 17.74 3.02 -14.30
C ARG A 115 18.43 2.50 -15.56
N ASP A 116 17.68 2.21 -16.62
CA ASP A 116 18.18 1.69 -17.90
C ASP A 116 18.61 2.79 -18.89
N ARG A 117 18.12 4.02 -18.68
CA ARG A 117 18.42 5.22 -19.50
C ARG A 117 18.83 6.39 -18.60
N PRO A 118 20.02 6.34 -17.96
CA PRO A 118 20.47 7.35 -16.99
C PRO A 118 20.65 8.75 -17.59
N GLU A 119 20.76 8.87 -18.92
CA GLU A 119 20.78 10.14 -19.65
C GLU A 119 19.41 10.83 -19.72
N LYS A 120 18.32 10.11 -19.44
CA LYS A 120 16.95 10.62 -19.48
C LYS A 120 16.48 11.03 -18.09
N GLY A 121 16.40 12.34 -17.86
CA GLY A 121 15.80 12.91 -16.65
C GLY A 121 14.29 12.73 -16.66
N ILE A 122 13.71 12.44 -15.50
CA ILE A 122 12.26 12.26 -15.33
C ILE A 122 11.71 13.02 -14.14
N VAL A 123 10.44 13.38 -14.25
CA VAL A 123 9.58 13.84 -13.16
C VAL A 123 8.36 12.93 -13.10
N ILE A 124 8.08 12.36 -11.92
CA ILE A 124 6.88 11.55 -11.68
C ILE A 124 5.95 12.36 -10.80
N VAL A 125 4.73 12.61 -11.28
CA VAL A 125 3.71 13.38 -10.56
C VAL A 125 2.62 12.43 -10.10
N HIS A 126 2.30 12.47 -8.80
CA HIS A 126 1.20 11.77 -8.18
C HIS A 126 0.19 12.79 -7.64
N TRP A 127 -1.05 12.71 -8.09
CA TRP A 127 -2.17 13.45 -7.53
C TRP A 127 -2.85 12.59 -6.47
N ARG A 128 -3.14 13.20 -5.33
CA ARG A 128 -3.73 12.52 -4.17
C ARG A 128 -5.07 13.12 -3.77
N ASP A 129 -5.86 12.34 -3.04
CA ASP A 129 -7.04 12.84 -2.34
C ASP A 129 -6.66 13.53 -1.01
N GLN A 130 -7.66 14.04 -0.30
CA GLN A 130 -7.45 14.74 0.98
C GLN A 130 -6.88 13.84 2.10
N ASP A 131 -7.08 12.52 1.99
CA ASP A 131 -6.57 11.52 2.91
C ASP A 131 -5.21 10.95 2.46
N TRP A 132 -4.55 11.63 1.50
CA TRP A 132 -3.27 11.23 0.89
C TRP A 132 -3.31 9.88 0.15
N GLY A 133 -4.50 9.40 -0.21
CA GLY A 133 -4.73 8.28 -1.11
C GLY A 133 -4.32 8.63 -2.55
N MET A 134 -3.76 7.66 -3.27
CA MET A 134 -3.35 7.84 -4.66
C MET A 134 -4.58 7.90 -5.58
N LEU A 135 -4.77 9.02 -6.28
CA LEU A 135 -5.82 9.15 -7.30
C LEU A 135 -5.31 8.67 -8.66
N TRP A 136 -4.23 9.28 -9.14
CA TRP A 136 -3.57 8.94 -10.41
C TRP A 136 -2.17 9.56 -10.47
N GLY A 137 -1.37 9.14 -11.45
CA GLY A 137 -0.04 9.68 -11.66
C GLY A 137 0.44 9.55 -13.09
N ARG A 138 1.48 10.32 -13.42
CA ARG A 138 2.14 10.25 -14.72
C ARG A 138 3.63 10.54 -14.61
N THR A 139 4.40 9.96 -15.52
CA THR A 139 5.83 10.25 -15.70
C THR A 139 6.01 11.19 -16.87
N ILE A 140 6.83 12.21 -16.71
CA ILE A 140 7.16 13.21 -17.71
C ILE A 140 8.68 13.20 -17.89
N GLU A 141 9.13 13.04 -19.13
CA GLU A 141 10.56 13.11 -19.44
C GLU A 141 10.99 14.57 -19.59
N ALA A 142 12.19 14.91 -19.08
CA ALA A 142 12.77 16.22 -19.34
C ALA A 142 13.19 16.36 -20.81
N PRO A 143 13.08 17.56 -21.40
CA PRO A 143 13.55 17.82 -22.75
C PRO A 143 15.04 17.48 -22.90
N GLY A 144 15.40 16.82 -24.01
CA GLY A 144 16.78 16.45 -24.31
C GLY A 144 17.28 15.21 -23.56
N GLN A 145 18.51 15.30 -23.05
CA GLN A 145 19.20 14.23 -22.29
C GLN A 145 20.00 14.82 -21.12
N PRO A 146 19.34 15.50 -20.15
CA PRO A 146 20.03 16.23 -19.10
C PRO A 146 20.62 15.32 -18.00
N GLY A 147 20.30 14.03 -18.01
CA GLY A 147 20.58 13.09 -16.94
C GLY A 147 19.62 13.22 -15.76
N SER A 148 19.99 12.65 -14.61
CA SER A 148 19.16 12.66 -13.40
C SER A 148 18.84 14.07 -12.92
N LEU A 149 17.59 14.29 -12.54
CA LEU A 149 17.09 15.55 -12.00
C LEU A 149 17.00 15.50 -10.47
N ARG A 150 17.19 16.67 -9.83
CA ARG A 150 16.94 16.89 -8.40
C ARG A 150 16.18 18.20 -8.23
N ILE A 151 15.14 18.21 -7.39
CA ILE A 151 14.40 19.42 -7.04
C ILE A 151 15.26 20.25 -6.08
N VAL A 152 15.53 21.52 -6.40
CA VAL A 152 16.40 22.40 -5.59
C VAL A 152 15.67 23.59 -4.99
N ALA A 153 14.54 23.99 -5.57
CA ALA A 153 13.72 25.07 -5.03
C ALA A 153 12.25 24.89 -5.45
N GLU A 154 11.36 25.47 -4.67
CA GLU A 154 9.95 25.67 -5.01
C GLU A 154 9.62 27.15 -4.81
N LYS A 155 8.93 27.73 -5.78
CA LYS A 155 8.42 29.10 -5.70
C LYS A 155 7.20 29.26 -6.60
N ASP A 156 6.13 29.84 -6.08
CA ASP A 156 4.93 30.18 -6.84
C ASP A 156 4.36 28.99 -7.64
N ARG A 157 4.38 27.79 -7.06
CA ARG A 157 3.96 26.52 -7.70
C ARG A 157 4.84 26.04 -8.86
N VAL A 158 6.04 26.62 -9.00
CA VAL A 158 7.06 26.19 -9.95
C VAL A 158 8.20 25.53 -9.18
N LEU A 159 8.54 24.31 -9.57
CA LEU A 159 9.74 23.63 -9.08
C LEU A 159 10.93 24.00 -9.95
N THR A 160 12.04 24.38 -9.32
CA THR A 160 13.33 24.45 -10.00
C THR A 160 14.03 23.12 -9.81
N LEU A 161 14.37 22.47 -10.91
CA LEU A 161 15.11 21.22 -10.94
C LEU A 161 16.51 21.47 -11.50
N LYS A 162 17.50 20.88 -10.85
CA LYS A 162 18.88 20.86 -11.34
C LYS A 162 19.20 19.47 -11.87
N ALA A 163 19.70 19.42 -13.10
CA ALA A 163 20.14 18.19 -13.72
C ALA A 163 21.59 17.85 -13.37
N ALA A 164 21.97 16.59 -13.56
CA ALA A 164 23.34 16.11 -13.41
C ALA A 164 24.31 16.85 -14.35
N SER A 165 23.86 17.27 -15.53
CA SER A 165 24.63 18.11 -16.46
C SER A 165 24.91 19.53 -15.95
N GLY A 166 24.24 19.97 -14.88
CA GLY A 166 24.27 21.34 -14.37
C GLY A 166 23.20 22.25 -14.96
N GLN A 167 22.46 21.82 -15.99
CA GLN A 167 21.32 22.55 -16.55
C GLN A 167 20.18 22.68 -15.52
N GLU A 168 19.51 23.82 -15.52
CA GLU A 168 18.32 24.05 -14.71
C GLU A 168 17.04 23.96 -15.55
N PHE A 169 16.00 23.40 -14.95
CA PHE A 169 14.67 23.25 -15.52
C PHE A 169 13.64 23.87 -14.58
N LYS A 170 12.61 24.47 -15.16
CA LYS A 170 11.42 24.91 -14.43
C LYS A 170 10.28 23.97 -14.74
N PHE A 171 9.63 23.44 -13.71
CA PHE A 171 8.49 22.56 -13.84
C PHE A 171 7.27 23.20 -13.19
N ASP A 172 6.24 23.45 -13.99
CA ASP A 172 4.97 24.01 -13.55
C ASP A 172 4.10 22.90 -12.97
N MET A 173 3.74 23.00 -11.69
CA MET A 173 2.93 21.97 -11.02
C MET A 173 1.44 22.05 -11.38
N ALA A 174 0.95 23.18 -11.88
CA ALA A 174 -0.45 23.34 -12.29
C ALA A 174 -0.74 22.62 -13.61
N THR A 175 0.18 22.72 -14.57
CA THR A 175 0.07 22.05 -15.88
C THR A 175 0.80 20.70 -15.92
N ALA A 176 1.66 20.46 -14.93
CA ALA A 176 2.61 19.35 -14.89
C ALA A 176 3.51 19.31 -16.13
N THR A 177 3.99 20.46 -16.61
CA THR A 177 4.85 20.57 -17.78
C THR A 177 6.15 21.31 -17.45
N PHE A 178 7.18 21.11 -18.28
CA PHE A 178 8.36 21.97 -18.22
C PHE A 178 8.04 23.33 -18.85
N ALA A 179 8.45 24.42 -18.20
CA ALA A 179 8.28 25.76 -18.74
C ALA A 179 9.38 26.07 -19.76
N GLY A 180 8.99 26.53 -20.96
CA GLY A 180 9.91 26.89 -22.04
C GLY A 180 9.93 25.95 -23.26
N GLU A 181 8.92 25.09 -23.42
CA GLU A 181 8.54 24.53 -24.73
C GLU A 181 7.64 25.48 -25.52
#